data_AF-A0A1C5NHI3-F1
#
_entry.id   AF-A0A1C5NHI3-F1
#
_cell.length_a   1.000
_cell.length_b   1.000
_cell.length_c   1.000
_cell.angle_alpha   90.00
_cell.angle_beta   90.00
_cell.angle_gamma   90.00
#
_symmetry.space_group_name_H-M   'P 1'
#
loop_
_entity.id
_entity.type
_entity.pdbx_description
1 polymer ?
#
loop_
_entity_poly.entity_id
_entity_poly.type
_entity_poly.pdbx_seq_one_letter_code
_entity_poly.pdbx_strand_id
1 'polypeptide(L)' 'MSYGSLKQAESQDGKIRISMDVCTCEIYDHGIIWGNVSITVSCSVGAAHMPESTARLMFIL' A
#
# COMPACT_ATOMS: atom_id res chain seq x y z
N MET A 1 -7.71 -8.48 -17.23
CA MET A 1 -7.51 -7.17 -16.57
C MET A 1 -7.74 -7.41 -15.09
N SER A 2 -6.68 -7.40 -14.26
CA SER A 2 -6.83 -7.57 -12.81
C SER A 2 -7.23 -6.22 -12.24
N TYR A 3 -8.49 -6.09 -11.80
CA TYR A 3 -8.96 -4.90 -11.10
C TYR A 3 -8.41 -4.96 -9.68
N GLY A 4 -7.28 -4.29 -9.44
CA GLY A 4 -6.80 -4.05 -8.07
C GLY A 4 -7.87 -3.30 -7.29
N SER A 5 -8.26 -3.81 -6.12
CA SER A 5 -9.24 -3.14 -5.26
C SER A 5 -8.54 -2.01 -4.50
N LEU A 6 -8.87 -0.76 -4.82
CA LEU A 6 -8.39 0.39 -4.05
C LEU A 6 -9.10 0.41 -2.69
N LYS A 7 -8.33 0.37 -1.61
CA LYS A 7 -8.84 0.51 -0.24
C LYS A 7 -8.25 1.76 0.40
N GLN A 8 -9.10 2.56 1.02
CA GLN A 8 -8.65 3.72 1.79
C GLN A 8 -7.94 3.23 3.05
N ALA A 9 -6.71 3.70 3.26
CA ALA A 9 -5.93 3.35 4.44
C ALA A 9 -6.32 4.25 5.62
N GLU A 10 -6.27 3.69 6.82
CA GLU A 10 -6.51 4.43 8.05
C GLU A 10 -5.23 5.15 8.50
N SER A 11 -5.35 6.42 8.91
CA SER A 11 -4.28 7.15 9.58
C SER A 11 -4.56 7.20 11.09
N GLN A 12 -3.60 6.74 11.89
CA GLN A 12 -3.64 6.84 13.36
C GLN A 12 -2.25 7.20 13.89
N ASP A 13 -2.17 8.19 14.79
CA ASP A 13 -0.94 8.63 15.45
C ASP A 13 0.21 8.97 14.47
N GLY A 14 -0.13 9.62 13.36
CA GLY A 14 0.84 9.99 12.31
C GLY A 14 1.37 8.79 11.50
N LYS A 15 0.76 7.60 11.64
CA LYS A 15 1.11 6.39 10.91
C LYS A 15 -0.04 5.97 10.01
N ILE A 16 0.30 5.42 8.85
CA ILE A 16 -0.66 4.78 7.97
C ILE A 16 -0.71 3.29 8.32
N ARG A 17 -1.91 2.78 8.62
CA ARG A 17 -2.14 1.35 8.82
C ARG A 17 -2.57 0.71 7.52
N ILE A 18 -1.83 -0.33 7.14
CA ILE A 18 -2.11 -1.15 5.98
C ILE A 18 -2.55 -2.51 6.51
N SER A 19 -3.80 -2.87 6.26
CA SER A 19 -4.33 -4.18 6.67
C SER A 19 -3.69 -5.28 5.83
N MET A 20 -3.27 -6.38 6.47
CA MET A 20 -2.52 -7.44 5.81
C MET A 20 -3.33 -8.13 4.69
N ASP A 21 -4.66 -8.10 4.74
CA ASP A 21 -5.54 -8.66 3.70
C ASP A 21 -5.45 -7.91 2.36
N VAL A 22 -4.83 -6.72 2.35
CA VAL A 22 -4.61 -5.92 1.13
C VAL A 22 -3.23 -6.16 0.52
N CYS A 23 -2.36 -6.87 1.24
CA CYS A 23 -1.02 -7.21 0.77
C CYS A 23 -1.07 -8.50 -0.05
N THR A 24 -0.32 -8.52 -1.15
CA THR A 24 -0.02 -9.77 -1.85
C THR A 24 1.15 -10.44 -1.15
N CYS A 25 0.94 -11.64 -0.64
CA CYS A 25 1.95 -12.43 0.06
C CYS A 25 2.29 -13.68 -0.74
N GLU A 26 3.57 -13.91 -0.98
CA GLU A 26 4.09 -15.12 -1.60
C GLU A 26 4.95 -15.86 -0.57
N ILE A 27 4.69 -17.17 -0.42
CA ILE A 27 5.49 -18.04 0.45
C ILE A 27 6.60 -18.63 -0.41
N TYR A 28 7.84 -18.36 -0.03
CA TYR A 28 9.03 -18.92 -0.66
C TYR A 28 9.56 -20.13 0.11
N ASP A 29 10.55 -20.81 -0.47
CA ASP A 29 11.24 -21.93 0.15
C ASP A 29 11.70 -21.58 1.58
N HIS A 30 11.59 -22.56 2.47
CA HIS A 30 11.86 -22.42 3.92
C HIS A 30 10.89 -21.52 4.70
N GLY A 31 9.73 -21.17 4.13
CA GLY A 31 8.67 -20.48 4.86
C GLY A 31 8.86 -18.96 4.98
N ILE A 32 9.76 -18.38 4.19
CA ILE A 32 9.95 -16.93 4.10
C ILE A 32 8.73 -16.34 3.37
N ILE A 33 8.09 -15.33 3.96
CA ILE A 33 6.95 -14.66 3.33
C ILE A 33 7.41 -13.33 2.75
N TRP A 34 7.21 -13.14 1.45
CA TRP A 34 7.39 -11.85 0.78
C TRP A 34 6.05 -11.17 0.61
N GLY A 35 5.87 -10.05 1.31
CA GLY A 35 4.69 -9.20 1.22
C GLY A 35 4.94 -8.00 0.33
N ASN A 36 3.96 -7.61 -0.47
CA ASN A 36 4.01 -6.36 -1.22
C ASN A 36 2.64 -5.69 -1.38
N VAL A 37 2.67 -4.36 -1.46
CA VAL A 37 1.48 -3.52 -1.66
C VAL A 37 1.86 -2.23 -2.39
N SER A 38 1.01 -1.81 -3.33
CA SER A 38 1.13 -0.50 -3.96
C SER A 38 0.36 0.54 -3.14
N ILE A 39 1.03 1.63 -2.78
CA ILE A 39 0.48 2.73 -1.99
C ILE A 39 0.41 3.96 -2.88
N THR A 40 -0.80 4.44 -3.13
CA THR A 40 -1.03 5.71 -3.84
C THR A 40 -1.38 6.78 -2.83
N VAL A 41 -0.66 7.90 -2.89
CA VAL A 41 -0.88 9.08 -2.07
C VAL A 41 -1.28 10.23 -2.97
N SER A 42 -2.39 10.85 -2.64
CA SER A 42 -2.82 12.14 -3.20
C SER A 42 -2.84 13.18 -2.08
N CYS A 43 -2.48 14.42 -2.41
CA CYS A 43 -2.56 15.54 -1.49
C CYS A 43 -3.27 16.71 -2.19
N SER A 44 -4.22 17.32 -1.50
CA SER A 44 -4.90 18.53 -1.94
C SER A 44 -4.34 19.72 -1.14
N VAL A 45 -3.56 20.58 -1.80
CA VAL A 45 -3.07 21.83 -1.21
C VAL A 45 -3.84 23.00 -1.85
N GLY A 46 -4.98 23.34 -1.24
CA GLY A 46 -5.87 24.39 -1.76
C GLY A 46 -6.46 24.02 -3.13
N ALA A 47 -6.36 24.94 -4.10
CA ALA A 47 -6.86 24.74 -5.47
C ALA A 47 -5.84 24.04 -6.40
N ALA A 48 -4.63 23.76 -5.92
CA ALA A 48 -3.62 23.06 -6.70
C ALA A 48 -3.73 21.55 -6.48
N HIS A 49 -4.09 20.82 -7.54
CA HIS A 49 -4.04 19.36 -7.55
C HIS A 49 -2.57 18.93 -7.67
N MET A 50 -1.98 18.42 -6.58
CA MET A 50 -0.67 17.75 -6.67
C MET A 50 -0.84 16.43 -7.44
N PRO A 51 0.15 16.02 -8.26
CA PRO A 51 0.08 14.73 -8.95
C PRO A 51 0.02 13.60 -7.93
N GLU A 52 -0.83 12.62 -8.20
CA GLU A 52 -0.86 11.37 -7.44
C GLU A 52 0.53 10.72 -7.51
N SER A 53 1.06 10.31 -6.36
CA SER A 53 2.33 9.58 -6.29
C SER A 53 2.04 8.15 -5.85
N THR A 54 2.61 7.18 -6.56
CA THR A 54 2.48 5.76 -6.21
C THR A 54 3.85 5.18 -5.88
N ALA A 55 3.95 4.52 -4.73
CA ALA A 55 5.13 3.77 -4.29
C ALA A 55 4.76 2.30 -4.05
N ARG A 56 5.70 1.39 -4.23
CA ARG A 56 5.52 -0.03 -3.90
C ARG A 56 6.28 -0.36 -2.62
N LEU A 57 5.57 -0.77 -1.58
CA LEU A 57 6.16 -1.31 -0.37
C LEU A 57 6.41 -2.81 -0.54
N MET A 58 7.62 -3.25 -0.23
CA MET A 58 7.99 -4.67 -0.16
C MET A 58 8.57 -4.95 1.22
N PHE A 59 8.21 -6.09 1.80
CA PHE A 59 8.69 -6.50 3.12
C PHE A 59 8.79 -8.02 3.22
N ILE A 60 9.61 -8.48 4.15
CA ILE A 60 9.83 -9.89 4.45
C ILE A 60 9.31 -10.14 5.87
N LEU A 61 8.52 -11.20 6.06
CA LEU A 61 8.09 -11.71 7.37
C LEU A 61 8.80 -13.02 7.69
#